data_AF-A0A653C8T7-F1
#
_entry.id   AF-A0A653C8T7-F1
#
_cell.length_a   1.000
_cell.length_b   1.000
_cell.length_c   1.000
_cell.angle_alpha   90.00
_cell.angle_beta   90.00
_cell.angle_gamma   90.00
#
_symmetry.space_group_name_H-M   'P 1'
#
loop_
_entity.id
_entity.type
_entity.pdbx_description
1 polymer ?
#
loop_
_entity_poly.entity_id
_entity_poly.type
_entity_poly.pdbx_seq_one_letter_code
_entity_poly.pdbx_strand_id
1 'polypeptide(L)'
;MTQFTKMACTELNKEKAIQIALNELGRSEKDLQAEVDALKEWLGTQKHLPEIPDDHMLKNYILSNKFHMEKTKKKIEMYYVMKSILPEAFKNRNPKLPHMKAVARQVALFPLGITEAGYGVTVIWMNMNKNEQTLNPYDVLSHVINSIEVLIQESVLLPGIIIHDYENIKLDYVTKITPVNFRKSMICIGVRPQS
;
A
#
# COMPACT_ATOMS: atom_id res chain seq x y z
N MET A 1 1.50 -8.08 -34.56
CA MET A 1 0.05 -7.99 -34.25
C MET A 1 -0.11 -8.47 -32.82
N THR A 2 0.12 -7.58 -31.86
CA THR A 2 0.14 -7.95 -30.44
C THR A 2 -1.32 -8.01 -29.97
N GLN A 3 -1.86 -9.22 -29.89
CA GLN A 3 -3.14 -9.46 -29.23
C GLN A 3 -2.97 -9.06 -27.77
N PHE A 4 -3.51 -7.90 -27.40
CA PHE A 4 -3.79 -7.60 -26.00
C PHE A 4 -4.91 -8.54 -25.59
N THR A 5 -4.54 -9.72 -25.08
CA THR A 5 -5.44 -10.49 -24.26
C THR A 5 -5.94 -9.53 -23.20
N LYS A 6 -7.26 -9.31 -23.14
CA LYS A 6 -7.91 -8.69 -21.99
C LYS A 6 -7.43 -9.50 -20.79
N MET A 7 -6.40 -9.00 -20.10
CA MET A 7 -6.10 -9.43 -18.76
C MET A 7 -7.32 -8.93 -18.00
N ALA A 8 -8.29 -9.82 -17.80
CA ALA A 8 -9.27 -9.60 -16.78
C ALA A 8 -8.42 -9.41 -15.52
N CYS A 9 -8.23 -8.15 -15.10
CA CYS A 9 -8.03 -7.89 -13.68
C CYS A 9 -9.26 -8.54 -13.06
N THR A 10 -9.12 -9.81 -12.66
CA THR A 10 -10.15 -10.54 -11.95
C THR A 10 -10.55 -9.61 -10.83
N GLU A 11 -11.82 -9.22 -10.79
CA GLU A 11 -12.35 -8.37 -9.75
C GLU A 11 -11.83 -8.95 -8.43
N LEU A 12 -10.94 -8.22 -7.74
CA LEU A 12 -10.53 -8.61 -6.40
C LEU A 12 -11.78 -8.41 -5.55
N ASN A 13 -12.59 -9.46 -5.46
CA ASN A 13 -13.76 -9.45 -4.60
C ASN A 13 -13.25 -9.36 -3.16
N LYS A 14 -13.49 -8.21 -2.53
CA LYS A 14 -13.14 -7.89 -1.13
C LYS A 14 -13.54 -9.02 -0.19
N GLU A 15 -14.74 -9.57 -0.36
CA GLU A 15 -15.29 -10.65 0.47
C GLU A 15 -14.48 -11.93 0.32
N LYS A 16 -14.13 -12.29 -0.93
CA LYS A 16 -13.29 -13.46 -1.20
C LYS A 16 -11.90 -13.30 -0.56
N ALA A 17 -11.30 -12.11 -0.65
CA ALA A 17 -10.00 -11.84 -0.05
C ALA A 17 -10.06 -11.89 1.49
N ILE A 18 -11.11 -11.34 2.11
CA ILE A 18 -11.36 -11.47 3.55
C ILE A 18 -11.46 -12.95 3.95
N GLN A 19 -12.23 -13.74 3.21
CA GLN A 19 -12.44 -15.15 3.55
C GLN A 19 -11.13 -15.96 3.45
N ILE A 20 -10.32 -15.71 2.43
CA ILE A 20 -8.98 -16.33 2.31
C ILE A 20 -8.13 -15.97 3.53
N ALA A 21 -8.06 -14.68 3.90
CA ALA A 21 -7.26 -14.23 5.04
C ALA A 21 -7.73 -14.83 6.37
N LEU A 22 -9.04 -14.94 6.57
CA LEU A 22 -9.62 -15.53 7.77
C LEU A 22 -9.32 -17.03 7.88
N ASN A 23 -9.47 -17.76 6.78
CA ASN A 23 -9.17 -19.19 6.73
C ASN A 23 -7.69 -19.46 7.05
N GLU A 24 -6.77 -18.71 6.45
CA GLU A 24 -5.34 -18.80 6.71
C GLU A 24 -4.97 -18.54 8.18
N LEU A 25 -5.72 -17.65 8.85
CA LEU A 25 -5.49 -17.28 10.25
C LEU A 25 -6.27 -18.15 11.23
N GLY A 26 -7.11 -19.08 10.75
CA GLY A 26 -8.00 -19.89 11.59
C GLY A 26 -9.02 -19.05 12.36
N ARG A 27 -9.53 -17.97 11.76
CA ARG A 27 -10.47 -17.02 12.37
C ARG A 27 -11.79 -16.98 11.62
N SER A 28 -12.83 -16.50 12.30
CA SER A 28 -14.16 -16.29 11.74
C SER A 28 -14.45 -14.81 11.49
N GLU A 29 -15.49 -14.52 10.70
CA GLU A 29 -15.98 -13.14 10.53
C GLU A 29 -16.43 -12.51 11.85
N LYS A 30 -16.95 -13.33 12.78
CA LYS A 30 -17.34 -12.89 14.12
C LYS A 30 -16.13 -12.42 14.92
N ASP A 31 -15.01 -13.14 14.84
CA ASP A 31 -13.76 -12.73 15.50
C ASP A 31 -13.27 -11.40 14.91
N LEU A 32 -13.32 -11.26 13.59
CA LEU A 32 -12.91 -10.03 12.91
C LEU A 32 -13.79 -8.85 13.32
N GLN A 33 -15.11 -9.04 13.41
CA GLN A 33 -16.02 -7.98 13.83
C GLN A 33 -15.77 -7.57 15.28
N ALA A 34 -15.52 -8.53 16.18
CA ALA A 34 -15.19 -8.22 17.57
C ALA A 34 -13.90 -7.38 17.70
N GLU A 35 -12.87 -7.68 16.91
CA GLU A 35 -11.65 -6.87 16.88
C GLU A 35 -11.88 -5.47 16.29
N VAL A 36 -12.74 -5.35 15.26
CA VAL A 36 -13.13 -4.05 14.70
C VAL A 36 -13.81 -3.19 15.76
N ASP A 37 -14.75 -3.76 16.52
CA ASP A 37 -15.48 -3.03 17.56
C ASP A 37 -14.54 -2.57 18.68
N ALA A 38 -13.65 -3.45 19.15
CA ALA A 38 -12.62 -3.10 20.13
C ALA A 38 -11.66 -2.01 19.62
N LEU A 39 -11.29 -2.06 18.35
CA LEU A 39 -10.42 -1.07 17.74
C LEU A 39 -11.11 0.29 17.58
N LYS A 40 -12.41 0.32 17.26
CA LYS A 40 -13.23 1.54 17.24
C LYS A 40 -13.34 2.18 18.62
N GLU A 41 -13.58 1.38 19.66
CA GLU A 41 -13.62 1.86 21.05
C GLU A 41 -12.29 2.55 21.40
N TRP A 42 -11.17 1.89 21.11
CA TRP A 42 -9.86 2.47 21.34
C TRP A 42 -9.66 3.76 20.52
N LEU A 43 -10.01 3.78 19.23
CA LEU A 43 -9.91 5.00 18.40
C LEU A 43 -10.71 6.17 18.97
N GLY A 44 -11.88 5.92 19.56
CA GLY A 44 -12.69 6.92 20.24
C GLY A 44 -11.99 7.60 21.43
N THR A 45 -11.00 6.93 22.03
CA THR A 45 -10.16 7.51 23.09
C THR A 45 -9.02 8.39 22.57
N GLN A 46 -8.64 8.26 21.29
CA GLN A 46 -7.48 8.92 20.70
C GLN A 46 -7.83 10.27 20.06
N LYS A 47 -8.14 11.28 20.88
CA LYS A 47 -8.54 12.64 20.45
C LYS A 47 -7.52 13.38 19.56
N HIS A 48 -6.27 12.93 19.51
CA HIS A 48 -5.21 13.53 18.73
C HIS A 48 -5.19 13.03 17.27
N LEU A 49 -5.92 11.95 16.95
CA LEU A 49 -6.01 11.42 15.60
C LEU A 49 -7.06 12.23 14.79
N PRO A 50 -6.72 12.67 13.57
CA PRO A 50 -7.54 13.61 12.82
C PRO A 50 -8.77 12.97 12.17
N GLU A 51 -8.76 11.66 11.93
CA GLU A 51 -9.83 10.92 11.24
C GLU A 51 -9.93 9.50 11.78
N ILE A 52 -11.14 8.93 11.78
CA ILE A 52 -11.38 7.53 12.15
C ILE A 52 -11.49 6.73 10.84
N PRO A 53 -10.65 5.71 10.61
CA PRO A 53 -10.76 4.87 9.42
C PRO A 53 -12.11 4.15 9.36
N ASP A 54 -12.61 3.89 8.15
CA ASP A 54 -13.83 3.11 7.96
C ASP A 54 -13.64 1.63 8.32
N ASP A 55 -14.75 0.90 8.47
CA ASP A 55 -14.74 -0.52 8.85
C ASP A 55 -13.89 -1.39 7.93
N HIS A 56 -13.83 -1.08 6.64
CA HIS A 56 -13.03 -1.84 5.68
C HIS A 56 -11.53 -1.64 5.94
N MET A 57 -11.11 -0.39 6.16
CA MET A 57 -9.75 -0.05 6.56
C MET A 57 -9.37 -0.71 7.88
N LEU A 58 -10.26 -0.70 8.88
CA LEU A 58 -10.02 -1.35 10.18
C LEU A 58 -9.83 -2.86 10.01
N LYS A 59 -10.69 -3.53 9.23
CA LYS A 59 -10.53 -4.96 8.88
C LYS A 59 -9.17 -5.21 8.24
N ASN A 60 -8.77 -4.37 7.29
CA ASN A 60 -7.46 -4.45 6.64
C ASN A 60 -6.29 -4.34 7.63
N TYR A 61 -6.34 -3.38 8.56
CA TYR A 61 -5.32 -3.25 9.60
C TYR A 61 -5.26 -4.49 10.50
N ILE A 62 -6.40 -5.07 10.89
CA ILE A 62 -6.46 -6.27 11.73
C ILE A 62 -5.88 -7.48 10.99
N LEU A 63 -6.32 -7.71 9.74
CA LEU A 63 -5.89 -8.84 8.92
C LEU A 63 -4.40 -8.75 8.59
N SER A 64 -3.91 -7.59 8.16
CA SER A 64 -2.48 -7.39 7.85
C SER A 64 -1.56 -7.52 9.07
N ASN A 65 -2.07 -7.28 10.28
CA ASN A 65 -1.35 -7.48 11.54
C ASN A 65 -1.63 -8.84 12.20
N LYS A 66 -2.36 -9.74 11.52
CA LYS A 66 -2.70 -11.08 12.00
C LYS A 66 -3.34 -11.05 13.40
N PHE A 67 -4.32 -10.17 13.61
CA PHE A 67 -5.05 -10.02 14.88
C PHE A 67 -4.19 -9.58 16.08
N HIS A 68 -2.97 -9.06 15.86
CA HIS A 68 -2.17 -8.47 16.94
C HIS A 68 -2.61 -7.03 17.24
N MET A 69 -3.61 -6.86 18.10
CA MET A 69 -4.21 -5.56 18.45
C MET A 69 -3.18 -4.45 18.75
N GLU A 70 -2.18 -4.70 19.58
CA GLU A 70 -1.15 -3.68 19.89
C GLU A 70 -0.29 -3.28 18.68
N LYS A 71 -0.02 -4.22 17.76
CA LYS A 71 0.68 -3.90 16.50
C LYS A 71 -0.22 -3.09 15.58
N THR A 72 -1.51 -3.43 15.52
CA THR A 72 -2.55 -2.72 14.77
C THR A 72 -2.63 -1.26 15.21
N LYS A 73 -2.81 -1.01 16.52
CA LYS A 73 -2.84 0.33 17.12
C LYS A 73 -1.62 1.17 16.75
N LYS A 74 -0.42 0.61 16.98
CA LYS A 74 0.86 1.25 16.65
C LYS A 74 0.98 1.57 15.15
N LYS A 75 0.47 0.71 14.27
CA LYS A 75 0.50 0.92 12.83
C LYS A 75 -0.40 2.09 12.40
N ILE A 76 -1.58 2.21 13.02
CA ILE A 76 -2.50 3.33 12.80
C ILE A 76 -1.89 4.64 13.30
N GLU A 77 -1.37 4.69 14.52
CA GLU A 77 -0.68 5.88 15.05
C GLU A 77 0.49 6.30 14.15
N MET A 78 1.31 5.32 13.73
CA MET A 78 2.44 5.56 12.84
C MET A 78 1.98 6.16 11.50
N TYR A 79 0.86 5.72 10.94
CA TYR A 79 0.33 6.30 9.70
C TYR A 79 0.11 7.81 9.82
N TYR A 80 -0.46 8.28 10.94
CA TYR A 80 -0.65 9.71 11.18
C TYR A 80 0.64 10.46 11.50
N VAL A 81 1.53 9.85 12.29
CA VAL A 81 2.84 10.44 12.62
C VAL A 81 3.72 10.56 11.38
N MET A 82 3.66 9.62 10.43
CA MET A 82 4.48 9.69 9.21
C MET A 82 4.15 10.91 8.34
N LYS A 83 2.90 11.41 8.38
CA LYS A 83 2.50 12.65 7.69
C LYS A 83 3.28 13.87 8.23
N SER A 84 3.70 13.87 9.50
CA SER A 84 4.50 14.95 10.11
C SER A 84 6.00 14.73 9.99
N ILE A 85 6.48 13.48 10.07
CA ILE A 85 7.91 13.13 9.98
C ILE A 85 8.43 13.17 8.54
N LEU A 86 7.56 12.93 7.56
CA LEU A 86 7.93 12.88 6.15
C LEU A 86 7.05 13.78 5.26
N PRO A 87 6.99 15.10 5.53
CA PRO A 87 6.16 16.02 4.77
C PRO A 87 6.45 15.98 3.26
N GLU A 88 7.68 15.65 2.86
CA GLU A 88 8.10 15.50 1.46
C GLU A 88 7.35 14.38 0.72
N ALA A 89 6.86 13.36 1.45
CA ALA A 89 6.09 12.26 0.86
C ALA A 89 4.57 12.43 1.00
N PHE A 90 4.08 13.40 1.77
CA PHE A 90 2.64 13.53 2.06
C PHE A 90 2.06 14.91 1.70
N LYS A 91 2.86 15.99 1.62
CA LYS A 91 2.38 17.33 1.26
C LYS A 91 2.40 17.55 -0.26
N ASN A 92 1.37 18.22 -0.77
CA ASN A 92 1.23 18.55 -2.20
C ASN A 92 1.28 17.31 -3.11
N ARG A 93 0.60 16.22 -2.73
CA ARG A 93 0.62 14.91 -3.42
C ARG A 93 -0.70 14.51 -4.06
N ASN A 94 -1.55 15.48 -4.39
CA ASN A 94 -2.77 15.21 -5.13
C ASN A 94 -2.40 14.59 -6.50
N PRO A 95 -2.92 13.38 -6.85
CA PRO A 95 -2.60 12.70 -8.11
C PRO A 95 -2.88 13.54 -9.38
N LYS A 96 -3.72 14.58 -9.28
CA LYS A 96 -4.05 15.48 -10.40
C LYS A 96 -3.00 16.55 -10.66
N LEU A 97 -2.02 16.75 -9.77
CA LEU A 97 -0.96 17.74 -9.93
C LEU A 97 0.00 17.37 -11.07
N PRO A 98 0.61 18.35 -11.77
CA PRO A 98 1.46 18.09 -12.93
C PRO A 98 2.62 17.11 -12.66
N HIS A 99 3.33 17.28 -11.53
CA HIS A 99 4.46 16.42 -11.16
C HIS A 99 4.00 14.99 -10.82
N MET A 100 2.85 14.83 -10.15
CA MET A 100 2.28 13.51 -9.86
C MET A 100 1.77 12.81 -11.12
N LYS A 101 1.20 13.56 -12.08
CA LYS A 101 0.83 13.03 -13.40
C LYS A 101 2.05 12.56 -14.20
N ALA A 102 3.20 13.22 -14.06
CA ALA A 102 4.44 12.77 -14.68
C ALA A 102 4.92 11.44 -14.09
N VAL A 103 4.85 11.27 -12.77
CA VAL A 103 5.11 10.00 -12.12
C VAL A 103 4.15 8.91 -12.60
N ALA A 104 2.84 9.17 -12.63
CA ALA A 104 1.83 8.19 -13.02
C ALA A 104 1.94 7.68 -14.48
N ARG A 105 2.68 8.37 -15.35
CA ARG A 105 2.98 7.90 -16.72
C ARG A 105 4.16 6.93 -16.79
N GLN A 106 5.00 6.93 -15.76
CA GLN A 106 6.27 6.21 -15.69
C GLN A 106 6.29 5.15 -14.58
N VAL A 107 5.37 5.25 -13.62
CA VAL A 107 5.27 4.34 -12.47
C VAL A 107 3.83 3.88 -12.39
N ALA A 108 3.64 2.57 -12.28
CA ALA A 108 2.34 1.96 -12.06
C ALA A 108 2.44 0.89 -10.98
N LEU A 109 1.40 0.79 -10.16
CA LEU A 109 1.20 -0.30 -9.22
C LEU A 109 -0.16 -0.90 -9.52
N PHE A 110 -0.20 -2.19 -9.84
CA PHE A 110 -1.45 -2.86 -10.14
C PHE A 110 -1.45 -4.31 -9.64
N PRO A 111 -2.57 -4.77 -9.07
CA PRO A 111 -2.73 -6.16 -8.68
C PRO A 111 -2.90 -7.04 -9.93
N LEU A 112 -2.26 -8.20 -9.93
CA LEU A 112 -2.44 -9.23 -10.97
C LEU A 112 -3.45 -10.31 -10.58
N GLY A 113 -3.81 -10.39 -9.29
CA GLY A 113 -4.75 -11.38 -8.78
C GLY A 113 -4.20 -12.10 -7.55
N ILE A 114 -4.74 -13.29 -7.30
CA ILE A 114 -4.43 -14.11 -6.13
C ILE A 114 -3.98 -15.49 -6.62
N THR A 115 -2.89 -16.02 -6.07
CA THR A 115 -2.41 -17.38 -6.40
C THR A 115 -3.32 -18.46 -5.81
N GLU A 116 -3.18 -19.71 -6.26
CA GLU A 116 -3.89 -20.85 -5.66
C GLU A 116 -3.59 -21.03 -4.17
N ALA A 117 -2.39 -20.65 -3.74
CA ALA A 117 -1.96 -20.65 -2.34
C ALA A 117 -2.41 -19.40 -1.55
N GLY A 118 -3.30 -18.57 -2.11
CA GLY A 118 -3.90 -17.44 -1.40
C GLY A 118 -3.03 -16.18 -1.32
N TYR A 119 -1.91 -16.10 -2.06
CA TYR A 119 -1.05 -14.91 -2.05
C TYR A 119 -1.55 -13.87 -3.05
N GLY A 120 -1.68 -12.61 -2.63
CA GLY A 120 -1.92 -11.50 -3.53
C GLY A 120 -0.68 -11.20 -4.37
N VAL A 121 -0.82 -11.01 -5.68
CA VAL A 121 0.30 -10.66 -6.56
C VAL A 121 0.14 -9.21 -7.01
N THR A 122 1.15 -8.39 -6.74
CA THR A 122 1.18 -6.98 -7.16
C THR A 122 2.46 -6.69 -7.93
N VAL A 123 2.33 -6.00 -9.06
CA VAL A 123 3.48 -5.51 -9.83
C VAL A 123 3.68 -4.04 -9.51
N ILE A 124 4.92 -3.68 -9.20
CA ILE A 124 5.42 -2.31 -9.21
C ILE A 124 6.27 -2.17 -10.47
N TRP A 125 5.73 -1.46 -11.45
CA TRP A 125 6.36 -1.25 -12.74
C TRP A 125 6.91 0.17 -12.82
N MET A 126 8.20 0.29 -13.18
CA MET A 126 8.87 1.58 -13.38
C MET A 126 9.55 1.63 -14.74
N ASN A 127 9.08 2.55 -15.59
CA ASN A 127 9.62 2.74 -16.92
C ASN A 127 9.87 4.22 -17.24
N MET A 128 11.16 4.56 -17.33
CA MET A 128 11.64 5.92 -17.58
C MET A 128 12.18 6.10 -19.01
N ASN A 129 11.86 5.21 -19.95
CA ASN A 129 12.40 5.24 -21.32
C ASN A 129 11.83 6.36 -22.19
N LYS A 130 10.71 6.97 -21.80
CA LYS A 130 10.19 8.15 -22.49
C LYS A 130 11.09 9.33 -22.11
N ASN A 131 11.36 10.27 -23.00
CA ASN A 131 12.11 11.52 -22.77
C ASN A 131 11.44 12.47 -21.74
N GLU A 132 10.77 11.91 -20.75
CA GLU A 132 10.19 12.59 -19.62
C GLU A 132 11.27 12.92 -18.59
N GLN A 133 11.01 13.99 -17.85
CA GLN A 133 11.86 14.53 -16.80
C GLN A 133 12.23 13.46 -15.77
N THR A 134 13.49 13.46 -15.32
CA THR A 134 13.93 12.60 -14.22
C THR A 134 13.06 12.82 -13.00
N LEU A 135 12.48 11.75 -12.47
CA LEU A 135 11.54 11.81 -11.36
C LEU A 135 12.22 12.21 -10.05
N ASN A 136 11.45 12.82 -9.15
CA ASN A 136 11.83 13.00 -7.76
C ASN A 136 11.49 11.73 -6.97
N PRO A 137 12.42 11.11 -6.21
CA PRO A 137 12.14 9.91 -5.43
C PRO A 137 10.97 10.07 -4.44
N TYR A 138 10.74 11.26 -3.90
CA TYR A 138 9.60 11.51 -3.03
C TYR A 138 8.27 11.52 -3.78
N ASP A 139 8.24 12.03 -5.01
CA ASP A 139 7.01 12.00 -5.82
C ASP A 139 6.68 10.55 -6.23
N VAL A 140 7.70 9.73 -6.49
CA VAL A 140 7.54 8.28 -6.70
C VAL A 140 7.02 7.59 -5.44
N LEU A 141 7.61 7.87 -4.28
CA LEU A 141 7.15 7.31 -3.00
C LEU A 141 5.70 7.69 -2.71
N SER A 142 5.33 8.96 -2.89
CA SER A 142 3.96 9.43 -2.72
C SER A 142 3.00 8.74 -3.68
N HIS A 143 3.40 8.53 -4.93
CA HIS A 143 2.56 7.83 -5.90
C HIS A 143 2.35 6.36 -5.49
N VAL A 144 3.39 5.67 -5.02
CA VAL A 144 3.29 4.30 -4.50
C VAL A 144 2.37 4.25 -3.27
N ILE A 145 2.50 5.18 -2.33
CA ILE A 145 1.62 5.26 -1.15
C ILE A 145 0.16 5.46 -1.57
N ASN A 146 -0.12 6.43 -2.44
CA ASN A 146 -1.49 6.68 -2.94
C ASN A 146 -2.06 5.44 -3.64
N SER A 147 -1.26 4.73 -4.45
CA SER A 147 -1.70 3.52 -5.15
C SER A 147 -1.97 2.36 -4.19
N ILE A 148 -1.17 2.23 -3.12
CA ILE A 148 -1.42 1.24 -2.05
C ILE A 148 -2.69 1.61 -1.29
N GLU A 149 -2.92 2.87 -0.96
CA GLU A 149 -4.16 3.31 -0.28
C GLU A 149 -5.39 2.97 -1.12
N VAL A 150 -5.35 3.22 -2.43
CA VAL A 150 -6.42 2.79 -3.35
C VAL A 150 -6.56 1.26 -3.36
N LEU A 151 -5.47 0.51 -3.40
CA LEU A 151 -5.53 -0.95 -3.35
C LEU A 151 -6.15 -1.48 -2.04
N ILE A 152 -5.85 -0.85 -0.91
CA ILE A 152 -6.45 -1.17 0.40
C ILE A 152 -7.92 -0.77 0.44
N GLN A 153 -8.32 0.31 -0.24
CA GLN A 153 -9.73 0.69 -0.38
C GLN A 153 -10.50 -0.34 -1.22
N GLU A 154 -9.85 -0.88 -2.26
CA GLU A 154 -10.46 -1.76 -3.25
C GLU A 154 -10.33 -3.26 -2.95
N SER A 155 -9.48 -3.65 -1.99
CA SER A 155 -9.28 -5.06 -1.62
C SER A 155 -8.75 -5.21 -0.19
N VAL A 156 -8.61 -6.45 0.26
CA VAL A 156 -7.75 -6.78 1.41
C VAL A 156 -6.31 -7.01 0.98
N LEU A 157 -5.37 -6.47 1.78
CA LEU A 157 -3.95 -6.79 1.68
C LEU A 157 -3.70 -8.22 2.19
N LEU A 158 -3.79 -9.18 1.27
CA LEU A 158 -3.32 -10.53 1.52
C LEU A 158 -1.79 -10.56 1.70
N PRO A 159 -1.23 -11.57 2.38
CA PRO A 159 0.18 -11.90 2.22
C PRO A 159 0.51 -11.93 0.73
N GLY A 160 1.55 -11.21 0.33
CA GLY A 160 1.68 -10.83 -1.08
C GLY A 160 3.06 -11.02 -1.66
N ILE A 161 3.09 -11.38 -2.94
CA ILE A 161 4.26 -11.35 -3.80
C ILE A 161 4.27 -9.98 -4.48
N ILE A 162 5.34 -9.22 -4.24
CA ILE A 162 5.58 -7.94 -4.91
C ILE A 162 6.64 -8.15 -5.97
N ILE A 163 6.26 -7.94 -7.23
CA ILE A 163 7.16 -8.02 -8.38
C ILE A 163 7.61 -6.61 -8.71
N HIS A 164 8.92 -6.39 -8.70
CA HIS A 164 9.53 -5.12 -9.08
C HIS A 164 10.08 -5.21 -10.50
N ASP A 165 9.46 -4.50 -11.45
CA ASP A 165 10.00 -4.35 -12.81
C ASP A 165 10.72 -3.01 -12.92
N TYR A 166 12.05 -3.09 -12.96
CA TYR A 166 12.98 -1.97 -13.01
C TYR A 166 13.82 -1.95 -14.30
N GLU A 167 13.45 -2.73 -15.31
CA GLU A 167 14.23 -2.89 -16.56
C GLU A 167 14.61 -1.53 -17.18
N ASN A 168 13.73 -0.54 -17.02
CA ASN A 168 13.79 0.75 -17.69
C ASN A 168 14.00 1.92 -16.72
N ILE A 169 14.58 1.67 -15.54
CA ILE A 169 15.01 2.74 -14.63
C ILE A 169 16.31 3.38 -15.13
N LYS A 170 16.34 4.71 -15.16
CA LYS A 170 17.54 5.47 -15.52
C LYS A 170 18.49 5.65 -14.34
N LEU A 171 19.79 5.61 -14.60
CA LEU A 171 20.83 5.78 -13.58
C LEU A 171 20.76 7.14 -12.88
N ASP A 172 20.36 8.20 -13.58
CA ASP A 172 20.21 9.55 -13.03
C ASP A 172 19.09 9.66 -11.98
N TYR A 173 18.10 8.76 -11.99
CA TYR A 173 17.12 8.62 -10.94
C TYR A 173 17.71 7.86 -9.75
N VAL A 174 18.44 6.76 -10.01
CA VAL A 174 19.07 5.94 -8.96
C VAL A 174 20.02 6.79 -8.11
N THR A 175 20.79 7.68 -8.72
CA THR A 175 21.71 8.58 -7.98
C THR A 175 21.01 9.56 -7.04
N LYS A 176 19.70 9.80 -7.22
CA LYS A 176 18.88 10.65 -6.33
C LYS A 176 18.34 9.88 -5.12
N ILE A 177 18.40 8.55 -5.12
CA ILE A 177 17.96 7.72 -4.01
C ILE A 177 19.06 7.71 -2.94
N THR A 178 18.85 8.46 -1.86
CA THR A 178 19.78 8.45 -0.72
C THR A 178 19.45 7.31 0.25
N PRO A 179 20.43 6.80 1.03
CA PRO A 179 20.17 5.81 2.08
C PRO A 179 19.12 6.27 3.10
N VAL A 180 19.10 7.58 3.40
CA VAL A 180 18.11 8.18 4.30
C VAL A 180 16.71 8.11 3.71
N ASN A 181 16.55 8.43 2.42
CA ASN A 181 15.26 8.40 1.73
C ASN A 181 14.74 6.95 1.62
N PHE A 182 15.64 6.02 1.29
CA PHE A 182 15.33 4.59 1.22
C PHE A 182 14.90 4.02 2.59
N ARG A 183 15.59 4.39 3.67
CA ARG A 183 15.19 3.99 5.02
C ARG A 183 13.81 4.55 5.39
N LYS A 184 13.55 5.81 5.08
CA LYS A 184 12.25 6.46 5.30
C LYS A 184 11.13 5.75 4.50
N SER A 185 11.37 5.38 3.23
CA SER A 185 10.38 4.67 2.42
C SER A 185 10.05 3.27 2.96
N MET A 186 11.04 2.52 3.45
CA MET A 186 10.81 1.21 4.07
C MET A 186 9.89 1.31 5.30
N ILE A 187 10.07 2.34 6.12
CA ILE A 187 9.22 2.61 7.29
C ILE A 187 7.78 2.92 6.86
N CYS A 188 7.59 3.78 5.85
CA CYS A 188 6.26 4.11 5.30
C CYS A 188 5.51 2.87 4.82
N ILE A 189 6.16 2.05 3.98
CA ILE A 189 5.52 0.91 3.31
C ILE A 189 5.37 -0.29 4.27
N GLY A 190 5.97 -0.22 5.47
CA GLY A 190 5.83 -1.27 6.49
C GLY A 190 6.65 -2.51 6.23
N VAL A 191 7.58 -2.47 5.27
CA VAL A 191 8.57 -3.52 5.06
C VAL A 191 9.60 -3.39 6.18
N ARG A 192 9.56 -4.30 7.16
CA ARG A 192 10.70 -4.42 8.08
C ARG A 192 11.85 -5.03 7.29
N PRO A 193 13.09 -4.50 7.42
CA PRO A 193 14.26 -5.26 7.03
C PRO A 193 14.18 -6.61 7.77
N GLN A 194 14.33 -7.72 7.04
CA GLN A 194 14.55 -8.99 7.71
C GLN A 194 15.88 -8.87 8.45
N SER A 195 15.82 -8.93 9.78
CA SER A 195 16.97 -9.08 10.66
C SER A 195 17.40 -10.53 10.71
#